data_AF-A0A9K3D2C0-F1
#
_entry.id   AF-A0A9K3D2C0-F1
#
_cell.length_a   1.000
_cell.length_b   1.000
_cell.length_c   1.000
_cell.angle_alpha   90.00
_cell.angle_beta   90.00
_cell.angle_gamma   90.00
#
_symmetry.space_group_name_H-M   'P 1'
#
loop_
_entity.id
_entity.type
_entity.pdbx_description
1 polymer ?
#
loop_
_entity_poly.entity_id
_entity_poly.type
_entity_poly.pdbx_seq_one_letter_code
_entity_poly.pdbx_strand_id
1 'polypeptide(L)'
;CHQDQGFVKRRQRLVGPHGATQKAIELLTGTKLSIQGNTVCAIGPINGIKTVRRVVDDALSNVHPVYHIKELMVKRELAKRPELANEDWDRFLPQFKKRNVKSRKPITKADKKNKKGAAGDSRETKTDKQIKSGEYFLA
;
A
#
# COMPACT_ATOMS: atom_id res chain seq x y z
N CYS A 1 -17.37 1.67 11.73
CA CYS A 1 -16.98 1.19 10.39
C CYS A 1 -15.46 1.38 10.19
N HIS A 2 -14.66 0.39 10.60
CA HIS A 2 -13.21 0.44 10.38
C HIS A 2 -12.95 0.28 8.87
N GLN A 3 -12.69 1.38 8.15
CA GLN A 3 -12.11 1.24 6.83
C GLN A 3 -10.67 0.76 7.03
N ASP A 4 -10.35 -0.43 6.52
CA ASP A 4 -8.98 -0.92 6.47
C ASP A 4 -8.08 0.18 5.90
N GLN A 5 -7.14 0.70 6.69
CA GLN A 5 -6.20 1.71 6.22
C GLN A 5 -5.48 1.27 4.92
N GLY A 6 -5.33 -0.04 4.74
CA GLY A 6 -4.81 -0.63 3.51
C GLY A 6 -5.71 -0.44 2.28
N PHE A 7 -7.04 -0.43 2.43
CA PHE A 7 -7.96 -0.14 1.32
C PHE A 7 -7.82 1.31 0.85
N VAL A 8 -7.84 2.27 1.78
CA VAL A 8 -7.69 3.70 1.46
C VAL A 8 -6.35 3.97 0.74
N LYS A 9 -5.26 3.36 1.22
CA LYS A 9 -3.94 3.46 0.58
C LYS A 9 -3.91 2.84 -0.82
N ARG A 10 -4.53 1.67 -1.04
CA ARG A 10 -4.63 1.01 -2.36
C ARG A 10 -5.49 1.81 -3.33
N ARG A 11 -6.62 2.36 -2.88
CA ARG A 11 -7.47 3.26 -3.68
C ARG A 11 -6.72 4.52 -4.08
N GLN A 12 -6.03 5.17 -3.15
CA GLN A 12 -5.22 6.36 -3.43
C GLN A 12 -4.12 6.08 -4.46
N ARG A 13 -3.52 4.89 -4.42
CA ARG A 13 -2.54 4.43 -5.41
C ARG A 13 -3.12 4.29 -6.82
N LEU A 14 -4.39 3.88 -6.94
CA LEU A 14 -5.09 3.79 -8.23
C LEU A 14 -5.29 5.17 -8.87
N VAL A 15 -5.61 6.19 -8.07
CA VAL A 15 -5.69 7.59 -8.51
C VAL A 15 -4.31 8.13 -8.87
N GLY A 16 -3.34 7.88 -7.99
CA GLY A 16 -1.97 8.38 -8.09
C GLY A 16 -1.84 9.85 -7.64
N PRO A 17 -0.60 10.37 -7.57
CA PRO A 17 -0.37 11.78 -7.27
C PRO A 17 -0.99 12.66 -8.37
N HIS A 18 -1.73 13.69 -7.98
CA HIS A 18 -2.46 14.59 -8.89
C HIS A 18 -3.37 13.87 -9.92
N GLY A 19 -3.82 12.64 -9.65
CA GLY A 19 -4.63 11.87 -10.60
C GLY A 19 -3.85 11.34 -11.82
N ALA A 20 -2.51 11.38 -11.81
CA ALA A 20 -1.70 11.02 -12.96
C ALA A 20 -1.86 9.54 -13.37
N THR A 21 -2.01 8.63 -12.39
CA THR A 21 -2.18 7.19 -12.66
C THR A 21 -3.54 6.89 -13.28
N GLN A 22 -4.61 7.50 -12.73
CA GLN A 22 -5.95 7.41 -13.32
C GLN A 22 -5.93 7.96 -14.75
N LYS A 23 -5.33 9.13 -14.99
CA LYS A 23 -5.27 9.74 -16.32
C LYS A 23 -4.47 8.92 -17.32
N ALA A 24 -3.37 8.30 -16.90
CA ALA A 24 -2.58 7.41 -17.74
C ALA A 24 -3.39 6.20 -18.19
N ILE A 25 -4.15 5.57 -17.28
CA ILE A 25 -5.04 4.46 -17.62
C ILE A 25 -6.09 4.93 -18.64
N GLU A 26 -6.75 6.07 -18.40
CA GLU A 26 -7.74 6.63 -19.34
C GLU A 26 -7.19 6.78 -20.77
N LEU A 27 -5.97 7.32 -20.90
CA LEU A 27 -5.32 7.56 -22.20
C LEU A 27 -4.85 6.30 -22.91
N LEU A 28 -4.50 5.25 -22.16
CA LEU A 28 -4.03 3.99 -22.71
C LEU A 28 -5.19 3.09 -23.16
N THR A 29 -6.29 3.06 -22.41
CA THR A 29 -7.45 2.20 -22.70
C THR A 29 -8.55 2.91 -23.49
N GLY A 30 -8.46 4.24 -23.68
CA GLY A 30 -9.50 5.03 -24.34
C GLY A 30 -10.81 5.06 -23.55
N THR A 31 -10.73 4.91 -22.23
CA THR A 31 -11.90 4.88 -21.33
C THR A 31 -11.88 6.09 -20.41
N LYS A 32 -13.06 6.53 -19.97
CA LYS A 32 -13.20 7.47 -18.86
C LYS A 32 -13.38 6.72 -17.54
N LEU A 33 -12.62 7.11 -16.51
CA LEU A 33 -12.66 6.49 -15.19
C LEU A 33 -13.13 7.49 -14.14
N SER A 34 -14.00 7.05 -13.24
CA SER A 34 -14.42 7.80 -12.05
C SER A 34 -14.33 6.88 -10.83
N ILE A 35 -13.56 7.30 -9.83
CA ILE A 35 -13.33 6.54 -8.60
C ILE A 35 -14.02 7.29 -7.47
N GLN A 36 -15.10 6.73 -6.93
CA GLN A 36 -15.90 7.36 -5.89
C GLN A 36 -16.16 6.36 -4.77
N GLY A 37 -15.83 6.75 -3.53
CA GLY A 37 -16.02 5.90 -2.35
C GLY A 37 -15.30 4.55 -2.50
N ASN A 38 -16.09 3.47 -2.63
CA ASN A 38 -15.60 2.11 -2.80
C ASN A 38 -15.85 1.55 -4.21
N THR A 39 -16.39 2.37 -5.10
CA THR A 39 -16.80 1.98 -6.46
C THR A 39 -15.92 2.63 -7.51
N VAL A 40 -15.70 1.92 -8.61
CA VAL A 40 -14.97 2.41 -9.78
C VAL A 40 -15.90 2.29 -10.99
N CYS A 41 -16.22 3.42 -11.61
CA CYS A 41 -17.00 3.49 -12.83
C CYS A 41 -16.05 3.67 -14.02
N ALA A 42 -16.25 2.89 -15.08
CA ALA A 42 -15.50 3.00 -16.32
C ALA A 42 -16.44 3.03 -17.52
N ILE A 43 -16.20 3.95 -18.46
CA ILE A 43 -17.00 4.12 -19.67
C ILE A 43 -16.04 4.10 -20.87
N GLY A 44 -16.34 3.32 -21.90
CA GLY A 44 -15.54 3.29 -23.14
C GLY A 44 -15.67 1.98 -23.91
N PRO A 45 -14.70 1.64 -24.77
CA PRO A 45 -14.75 0.44 -25.59
C PRO A 45 -14.64 -0.84 -24.75
N ILE A 46 -15.26 -1.94 -25.22
CA ILE A 46 -15.32 -3.21 -24.48
C ILE A 46 -13.93 -3.78 -24.16
N ASN A 47 -12.96 -3.62 -25.07
CA ASN A 47 -11.57 -4.05 -24.85
C ASN A 47 -10.86 -3.21 -23.78
N GLY A 48 -11.13 -1.90 -23.77
CA GLY A 48 -10.65 -0.99 -22.74
C GLY A 48 -11.24 -1.35 -21.37
N ILE A 49 -12.55 -1.57 -21.29
CA ILE A 49 -13.25 -1.93 -20.04
C ILE A 49 -12.71 -3.25 -19.46
N LYS A 50 -12.52 -4.29 -20.29
CA LYS A 50 -11.92 -5.57 -19.86
C LYS A 50 -10.53 -5.37 -19.26
N THR A 51 -9.73 -4.50 -19.88
CA THR A 51 -8.37 -4.17 -19.42
C THR A 51 -8.43 -3.42 -18.09
N VAL A 52 -9.25 -2.36 -18.00
CA VAL A 52 -9.43 -1.57 -16.78
C VAL A 52 -9.87 -2.44 -15.61
N ARG A 53 -10.81 -3.38 -15.83
CA ARG A 53 -11.26 -4.33 -14.80
C ARG A 53 -10.08 -5.11 -14.21
N ARG A 54 -9.22 -5.69 -15.05
CA ARG A 54 -8.01 -6.39 -14.57
C ARG A 54 -7.11 -5.47 -13.74
N VAL A 55 -6.83 -4.26 -14.23
CA VAL A 55 -5.98 -3.30 -13.52
C VAL A 55 -6.53 -2.94 -12.15
N VAL A 56 -7.85 -2.75 -12.03
CA VAL A 56 -8.51 -2.40 -10.76
C VAL A 56 -8.48 -3.58 -9.79
N ASP A 57 -8.83 -4.78 -10.23
CA ASP A 57 -8.85 -6.01 -9.41
C ASP A 57 -7.44 -6.31 -8.87
N ASP A 58 -6.42 -6.18 -9.71
CA ASP A 58 -5.02 -6.40 -9.33
C ASP A 58 -4.47 -5.30 -8.41
N ALA A 59 -4.84 -4.03 -8.66
CA ALA A 59 -4.48 -2.91 -7.78
C ALA A 59 -5.04 -3.08 -6.37
N LEU A 60 -6.27 -3.59 -6.26
CA LEU A 60 -6.88 -3.96 -5.00
C LEU A 60 -6.21 -5.21 -4.41
N SER A 61 -5.71 -6.15 -5.22
CA SER A 61 -4.95 -7.33 -4.78
C SER A 61 -3.48 -7.05 -4.41
N ASN A 62 -3.15 -5.79 -4.09
CA ASN A 62 -1.82 -5.32 -3.71
C ASN A 62 -0.75 -5.47 -4.81
N VAL A 63 -1.16 -5.41 -6.08
CA VAL A 63 -0.27 -5.14 -7.22
C VAL A 63 -0.24 -3.61 -7.44
N HIS A 64 0.86 -3.06 -7.93
CA HIS A 64 0.93 -1.62 -8.20
C HIS A 64 0.44 -1.33 -9.64
N PRO A 65 -0.49 -0.38 -9.86
CA PRO A 65 -1.05 -0.11 -11.21
C PRO A 65 0.01 0.34 -12.23
N VAL A 66 1.13 0.90 -11.78
CA VAL A 66 2.30 1.21 -12.63
C VAL A 66 2.81 0.00 -13.42
N TYR A 67 2.70 -1.22 -12.90
CA TYR A 67 3.10 -2.43 -13.64
C TYR A 67 2.22 -2.64 -14.88
N HIS A 68 0.90 -2.52 -14.71
CA HIS A 68 -0.03 -2.60 -15.84
C HIS A 68 0.12 -1.42 -16.80
N ILE A 69 0.41 -0.22 -16.31
CA ILE A 69 0.67 0.93 -17.18
C ILE A 69 1.88 0.65 -18.08
N LYS A 70 2.99 0.15 -17.51
CA LYS A 70 4.18 -0.22 -18.30
C LYS A 70 3.86 -1.31 -19.32
N GLU A 71 3.14 -2.35 -18.91
CA GLU A 71 2.66 -3.41 -19.79
C GLU A 71 1.84 -2.86 -20.96
N LEU A 72 0.86 -1.99 -20.68
CA LEU A 72 -0.01 -1.40 -21.71
C LEU A 72 0.73 -0.45 -22.65
N MET A 73 1.71 0.29 -22.15
CA MET A 73 2.58 1.12 -22.98
C MET A 73 3.37 0.25 -23.97
N VAL A 74 4.00 -0.83 -23.50
CA VAL A 74 4.75 -1.74 -24.37
C VAL A 74 3.83 -2.41 -25.41
N LYS A 75 2.66 -2.92 -24.99
CA LYS A 75 1.67 -3.49 -25.92
C LYS A 75 1.22 -2.49 -26.98
N ARG A 76 1.02 -1.23 -26.62
CA ARG A 76 0.62 -0.17 -27.56
C ARG A 76 1.73 0.13 -28.58
N GLU A 77 2.99 0.13 -28.16
CA GLU A 77 4.12 0.33 -29.09
C GLU A 77 4.35 -0.90 -29.98
N LEU A 78 4.22 -2.12 -29.46
CA LEU A 78 4.31 -3.35 -30.25
C LEU A 78 3.19 -3.43 -31.29
N ALA A 79 1.96 -3.04 -30.92
CA ALA A 79 0.82 -3.04 -31.84
C ALA A 79 0.98 -2.08 -33.04
N LYS A 80 1.86 -1.09 -32.96
CA LYS A 80 2.18 -0.21 -34.10
C LYS A 80 3.07 -0.90 -35.14
N ARG A 81 3.79 -1.96 -34.77
CA ARG A 81 4.70 -2.68 -35.66
C ARG A 81 3.94 -3.82 -36.35
N PRO A 82 3.70 -3.75 -37.67
CA PRO A 82 2.96 -4.79 -38.38
C PRO A 82 3.72 -6.13 -38.45
N GLU A 83 5.05 -6.09 -38.37
CA GLU A 83 5.93 -7.27 -38.43
C GLU A 83 5.70 -8.25 -37.28
N LEU A 84 5.41 -7.74 -36.07
CA LEU A 84 5.24 -8.55 -34.86
C LEU A 84 3.77 -8.88 -34.56
N ALA A 85 2.84 -8.60 -35.47
CA ALA A 85 1.41 -8.77 -35.22
C ALA A 85 0.99 -10.23 -34.96
N ASN A 86 1.72 -11.18 -35.55
CA ASN A 86 1.43 -12.63 -35.44
C ASN A 86 2.35 -13.37 -34.45
N GLU A 87 3.25 -12.66 -33.77
CA GLU A 87 4.20 -13.26 -32.84
C GLU A 87 3.73 -13.15 -31.39
N ASP A 88 4.22 -14.03 -30.52
CA ASP A 88 3.99 -13.94 -29.08
C ASP A 88 4.76 -12.76 -28.48
N TRP A 89 4.06 -11.90 -27.73
CA TRP A 89 4.63 -10.70 -27.12
C TRP A 89 5.22 -10.90 -25.72
N ASP A 90 5.13 -12.11 -25.13
CA ASP A 90 5.55 -12.39 -23.74
C ASP A 90 7.03 -12.07 -23.50
N ARG A 91 7.87 -12.25 -24.53
CA ARG A 91 9.30 -11.90 -24.48
C ARG A 91 9.55 -10.42 -24.17
N PHE A 92 8.67 -9.53 -24.66
CA PHE A 92 8.79 -8.08 -24.48
C PHE A 92 8.05 -7.57 -23.25
N LEU A 93 7.18 -8.41 -22.69
CA LEU A 93 6.35 -8.05 -21.55
C LEU A 93 7.18 -8.12 -20.26
N PRO A 94 7.19 -7.04 -19.45
CA PRO A 94 7.97 -7.03 -18.22
C PRO A 94 7.33 -7.95 -17.17
N GLN A 95 8.04 -9.02 -16.81
CA GLN A 95 7.58 -10.00 -15.83
C GLN A 95 7.91 -9.55 -14.39
N PHE A 96 6.93 -8.98 -13.69
CA PHE A 96 7.08 -8.55 -12.29
C PHE A 96 6.73 -9.69 -11.31
N LYS A 97 7.62 -10.69 -11.19
CA LYS A 97 7.46 -11.73 -10.15
C LYS A 97 7.62 -11.12 -8.76
N LYS A 98 6.64 -11.36 -7.88
CA LYS A 98 6.80 -11.16 -6.43
C LYS A 98 7.94 -12.04 -5.95
N ARG A 99 9.10 -11.44 -5.63
CA ARG A 99 10.16 -12.14 -4.91
C ARG A 99 9.71 -12.28 -3.46
N ASN A 100 9.25 -13.48 -3.08
CA ASN A 100 9.06 -13.84 -1.68
C ASN A 100 10.43 -14.16 -1.05
N VAL A 101 11.30 -13.14 -0.96
CA VAL A 101 12.58 -13.31 -0.28
C VAL A 101 12.29 -13.35 1.22
N LYS A 102 12.57 -14.49 1.85
CA LYS A 102 12.41 -14.64 3.30
C LYS A 102 13.28 -13.58 3.98
N SER A 103 12.65 -12.68 4.74
CA SER A 103 13.37 -11.73 5.58
C SER A 103 14.23 -12.50 6.59
N ARG A 104 15.41 -11.97 6.93
CA ARG A 104 16.28 -12.56 7.95
C ARG A 104 15.47 -12.73 9.23
N LYS A 105 15.51 -13.95 9.80
CA LYS A 105 14.87 -14.22 11.10
C LYS A 105 15.39 -13.20 12.11
N PRO A 106 14.51 -12.50 12.85
CA PRO A 106 14.97 -11.61 13.89
C PRO A 106 15.84 -12.42 14.84
N ILE A 107 17.05 -11.93 15.13
CA ILE A 107 17.87 -12.43 16.24
C ILE A 107 16.93 -12.44 17.44
N THR A 108 16.69 -13.62 18.01
CA THR A 108 15.77 -13.83 19.12
C THR A 108 16.01 -12.70 20.12
N LYS A 109 15.01 -11.83 20.30
CA LYS A 109 15.06 -10.85 21.38
C LYS A 109 15.13 -11.69 22.63
N ALA A 110 16.32 -11.78 23.23
CA ALA A 110 16.54 -12.41 24.52
C ALA A 110 15.38 -11.97 25.40
N ASP A 111 14.67 -12.95 25.96
CA ASP A 111 13.46 -12.77 26.75
C ASP A 111 13.54 -11.45 27.51
N LYS A 112 12.72 -10.48 27.11
CA LYS A 112 12.50 -9.31 27.94
C LYS A 112 11.89 -9.88 29.21
N LYS A 113 12.75 -10.06 30.23
CA LYS A 113 12.41 -10.43 31.59
C LYS A 113 11.05 -9.86 31.88
N ASN A 114 10.11 -10.77 32.09
CA ASN A 114 8.76 -10.54 32.55
C ASN A 114 8.79 -9.38 33.56
N LYS A 115 8.46 -8.15 33.12
CA LYS A 115 8.18 -7.07 34.05
C LYS A 115 6.85 -7.45 34.66
N LYS A 116 6.90 -8.31 35.68
CA LYS A 116 5.82 -8.45 36.65
C LYS A 116 5.51 -7.03 37.09
N GLY A 117 4.31 -6.57 36.73
CA GLY A 117 3.81 -5.25 37.03
C GLY A 117 3.56 -5.10 38.53
N ALA A 118 4.62 -4.96 39.31
CA ALA A 118 4.55 -4.02 40.42
C ALA A 118 4.74 -2.66 39.78
N ALA A 119 3.70 -1.81 39.79
CA ALA A 119 3.89 -0.39 39.62
C ALA A 119 4.98 -0.02 40.64
N GLY A 120 6.19 0.31 40.18
CA GLY A 120 7.29 0.62 41.09
C GLY A 120 6.82 1.69 42.08
N ASP A 121 7.20 1.56 43.35
CA ASP A 121 6.76 2.46 44.40
C ASP A 121 6.83 3.91 43.92
N SER A 122 5.71 4.61 44.06
CA SER A 122 5.60 6.03 43.72
C SER A 122 6.77 6.76 44.38
N ARG A 123 7.53 7.53 43.59
CA ARG A 123 8.67 8.28 44.12
C ARG A 123 8.16 9.22 45.21
N GLU A 124 8.67 9.05 46.42
CA GLU A 124 8.28 9.85 47.60
C GLU A 124 8.49 11.34 47.34
N THR A 125 7.48 12.14 47.63
CA THR A 125 7.55 13.59 47.50
C THR A 125 8.44 14.18 48.59
N LYS A 126 8.91 15.44 48.40
CA LYS A 126 9.75 16.11 49.41
C LYS A 126 9.06 16.18 50.77
N THR A 127 7.74 16.41 50.77
CA THR A 127 6.89 16.40 51.96
C THR A 127 6.86 15.03 52.64
N ASP A 128 6.72 13.94 51.89
CA ASP A 128 6.75 12.59 52.45
C ASP A 128 8.09 12.30 53.15
N LYS A 129 9.20 12.79 52.58
CA LYS A 129 10.53 12.65 53.18
C LYS A 129 10.67 13.44 54.48
N GLN A 130 10.12 14.66 54.52
CA GLN A 130 10.15 15.53 55.71
C GLN A 130 9.25 15.02 56.84
N ILE A 131 8.11 14.42 56.49
CA ILE A 131 7.22 13.75 57.45
C ILE A 131 7.92 12.53 58.04
N LYS A 132 8.67 11.76 57.23
CA LYS A 132 9.48 10.62 57.70
C LYS A 132 10.68 11.03 58.56
N SER A 133 11.35 12.14 58.26
CA SER A 133 12.49 12.63 59.05
C SER A 133 12.07 13.31 60.36
N GLY A 134 10.77 13.59 60.55
CA GLY A 134 10.23 14.29 61.73
C GLY A 134 10.47 15.80 61.71
N GLU A 135 11.27 16.30 60.77
CA GLU A 135 11.57 17.73 60.59
C GLU A 135 10.33 18.54 60.23
N TYR A 136 9.31 17.91 59.63
CA TYR A 136 8.06 18.59 59.29
C TYR A 136 7.30 19.13 60.50
N PHE A 137 7.44 18.50 61.67
CA PHE A 137 6.68 18.84 62.88
C PHE A 137 7.48 19.68 63.90
N LEU A 138 8.74 20.02 63.57
CA LEU A 138 9.65 20.76 64.46
C LEU A 138 9.71 22.26 64.14
N ALA A 139 8.87 22.74 63.21
CA ALA A 139 8.69 24.15 62.88
C ALA A 139 7.46 24.74 63.58
#